data_AF-A0A2I0T2H1-F1
#
_entry.id   AF-A0A2I0T2H1-F1
#
_cell.length_a   1.000
_cell.length_b   1.000
_cell.length_c   1.000
_cell.angle_alpha   90.00
_cell.angle_beta   90.00
_cell.angle_gamma   90.00
#
_symmetry.space_group_name_H-M   'P 1'
#
loop_
_entity.id
_entity.type
_entity.pdbx_description
1 polymer ?
#
loop_
_entity_poly.entity_id
_entity_poly.type
_entity_poly.pdbx_seq_one_letter_code
_entity_poly.pdbx_strand_id
1 'polypeptide(L)'
;MSQELGVPVNQVAKAGPGLAFVVYPQAMTMLPLSPFWSFLFFFMLLTLGLDSQFAFMETIVTAVTDEFPYYLRPKKASFSAVICIALFLMGLILTTEGGMYWLVLLDDYSAGFGLMVVVITTCLVVTRVYVPREGWRVQQASRPAMDWGPSLEENRTGMYVASLAGSQSPKPLMVHMRKYGGITSYENTAIEVDREIEEEEEESMM
;
A
#
# COMPACT_ATOMS: atom_id res chain seq x y z
N MET A 1 -28.93 -27.05 0.36
CA MET A 1 -29.68 -25.90 0.90
C MET A 1 -30.93 -25.58 0.07
N SER A 2 -30.90 -24.86 -1.06
CA SER A 2 -32.17 -24.50 -1.74
C SER A 2 -32.92 -25.69 -2.35
N GLN A 3 -32.22 -26.73 -2.79
CA GLN A 3 -32.84 -27.96 -3.32
C GLN A 3 -33.30 -28.95 -2.23
N GLU A 4 -32.73 -28.88 -1.01
CA GLU A 4 -33.10 -29.78 0.09
C GLU A 4 -34.14 -29.18 1.04
N LEU A 5 -34.10 -27.85 1.26
CA LEU A 5 -34.99 -27.15 2.19
C LEU A 5 -36.19 -26.48 1.48
N GLY A 6 -36.26 -26.51 0.14
CA GLY A 6 -37.36 -25.94 -0.63
C GLY A 6 -37.51 -24.41 -0.53
N VAL A 7 -36.51 -23.70 -0.01
CA VAL A 7 -36.55 -22.25 0.21
C VAL A 7 -35.96 -21.50 -1.00
N PRO A 8 -36.61 -20.44 -1.51
CA PRO A 8 -36.08 -19.67 -2.63
C PRO A 8 -34.71 -19.05 -2.31
N VAL A 9 -33.80 -19.07 -3.30
CA VAL A 9 -32.41 -18.56 -3.18
C VAL A 9 -32.36 -17.10 -2.70
N ASN A 10 -33.38 -16.30 -3.03
CA ASN A 10 -33.50 -14.90 -2.62
C ASN A 10 -33.63 -14.75 -1.07
N GLN A 11 -34.25 -15.70 -0.37
CA GLN A 11 -34.34 -15.65 1.10
C GLN A 11 -33.05 -16.04 1.81
N VAL A 12 -32.24 -16.92 1.21
CA VAL A 12 -30.95 -17.35 1.77
C VAL A 12 -29.79 -16.43 1.40
N ALA A 13 -29.95 -15.54 0.42
CA ALA A 13 -28.91 -14.65 -0.09
C ALA A 13 -29.02 -13.20 0.43
N LYS A 14 -29.43 -13.00 1.69
CA LYS A 14 -29.36 -11.65 2.30
C LYS A 14 -27.89 -11.30 2.52
N ALA A 15 -27.40 -10.27 1.85
CA ALA A 15 -26.02 -9.78 1.96
C ALA A 15 -25.69 -9.37 3.41
N GLY A 16 -24.43 -9.55 3.79
CA GLY A 16 -23.90 -9.15 5.11
C GLY A 16 -23.36 -10.32 5.95
N PRO A 17 -22.93 -10.04 7.19
CA PRO A 17 -22.30 -11.02 8.07
C PRO A 17 -23.21 -12.21 8.39
N GLY A 18 -24.54 -12.03 8.40
CA GLY A 18 -25.50 -13.11 8.60
C GLY A 18 -25.44 -14.22 7.55
N LEU A 19 -25.00 -13.91 6.32
CA LEU A 19 -24.78 -14.91 5.28
C LEU A 19 -23.65 -15.87 5.70
N ALA A 20 -22.48 -15.30 6.02
CA ALA A 20 -21.28 -16.03 6.41
C ALA A 20 -21.42 -16.82 7.71
N PHE A 21 -22.15 -16.30 8.70
CA PHE A 21 -22.22 -16.90 10.04
C PHE A 21 -23.49 -17.71 10.33
N VAL A 22 -24.52 -17.67 9.47
CA VAL A 22 -25.75 -18.45 9.65
C VAL A 22 -25.97 -19.42 8.49
N VAL A 23 -25.94 -18.92 7.25
CA VAL A 23 -26.27 -19.72 6.07
C VAL A 23 -25.15 -20.69 5.71
N TYR A 24 -23.89 -20.26 5.76
CA TYR A 24 -22.76 -21.15 5.45
C TYR A 24 -22.58 -22.29 6.46
N PRO A 25 -22.59 -22.06 7.79
CA PRO A 25 -22.49 -23.17 8.75
C PRO A 25 -23.63 -24.18 8.62
N GLN A 26 -24.87 -23.71 8.39
CA GLN A 26 -26.00 -24.60 8.10
C GLN A 26 -25.74 -25.47 6.85
N ALA A 27 -25.15 -24.92 5.80
CA ALA A 27 -24.78 -25.70 4.62
C ALA A 27 -23.66 -26.72 4.90
N MET A 28 -22.66 -26.36 5.71
CA MET A 28 -21.53 -27.24 6.06
C MET A 28 -21.96 -28.47 6.86
N THR A 29 -23.03 -28.36 7.67
CA THR A 29 -23.60 -29.52 8.39
C THR A 29 -24.20 -30.59 7.49
N MET A 30 -24.51 -30.27 6.24
CA MET A 30 -25.08 -31.22 5.27
C MET A 30 -24.00 -32.02 4.51
N LEU A 31 -22.71 -31.71 4.71
CA LEU A 31 -21.61 -32.43 4.09
C LEU A 31 -21.14 -33.62 4.96
N PRO A 32 -20.71 -34.74 4.36
CA PRO A 32 -20.04 -35.81 5.09
C PRO A 32 -18.73 -35.26 5.70
N LEU A 33 -18.44 -35.62 6.95
CA LEU A 33 -17.34 -35.04 7.75
C LEU A 33 -17.51 -33.55 8.11
N SER A 34 -18.75 -33.11 8.41
CA SER A 34 -19.12 -31.76 8.87
C SER A 34 -18.09 -31.01 9.77
N PRO A 35 -17.51 -31.59 10.83
CA PRO A 35 -16.59 -30.84 11.71
C PRO A 35 -15.29 -30.41 11.01
N PHE A 36 -14.79 -31.20 10.05
CA PHE A 36 -13.58 -30.86 9.30
C PHE A 36 -13.82 -29.66 8.37
N TRP A 37 -14.93 -29.67 7.62
CA TRP A 37 -15.31 -28.59 6.71
C TRP A 37 -15.63 -27.28 7.44
N SER A 38 -16.27 -27.38 8.60
CA SER A 38 -16.56 -26.20 9.44
C SER A 38 -15.27 -25.54 9.94
N PHE A 39 -14.27 -26.33 10.38
CA PHE A 39 -12.98 -25.79 10.80
C PHE A 39 -12.26 -25.05 9.68
N LEU A 40 -12.16 -25.66 8.49
CA LEU A 40 -11.52 -25.03 7.34
C LEU A 40 -12.20 -23.72 6.91
N PHE A 41 -13.53 -23.68 6.97
CA PHE A 41 -14.30 -22.50 6.65
C PHE A 41 -14.04 -21.33 7.63
N PHE A 42 -14.12 -21.58 8.93
CA PHE A 42 -13.84 -20.54 9.92
C PHE A 42 -12.36 -20.14 9.96
N PHE A 43 -11.44 -21.08 9.75
CA PHE A 43 -10.02 -20.78 9.63
C PHE A 43 -9.75 -19.87 8.44
N MET A 44 -10.39 -20.12 7.30
CA MET A 44 -10.32 -19.27 6.11
C MET A 44 -10.89 -17.87 6.37
N LEU A 45 -12.04 -17.74 7.03
CA LEU A 45 -12.59 -16.44 7.42
C LEU A 45 -11.65 -15.69 8.38
N LEU A 46 -11.02 -16.40 9.31
CA LEU A 46 -10.08 -15.82 10.26
C LEU A 46 -8.82 -15.32 9.56
N THR A 47 -8.22 -16.11 8.65
CA THR A 47 -7.02 -15.68 7.93
C THR A 47 -7.29 -14.51 6.99
N LEU A 48 -8.45 -14.46 6.32
CA LEU A 48 -8.88 -13.31 5.52
C LEU A 48 -9.01 -12.03 6.37
N GLY A 49 -9.61 -12.16 7.56
CA GLY A 49 -9.70 -11.06 8.51
C GLY A 49 -8.33 -10.60 8.99
N LEU A 50 -7.46 -11.53 9.39
CA LEU A 50 -6.13 -11.20 9.91
C LEU A 50 -5.22 -10.52 8.88
N ASP A 51 -5.18 -11.02 7.65
CA ASP A 51 -4.32 -10.47 6.59
C ASP A 51 -4.63 -8.99 6.31
N SER A 52 -5.93 -8.67 6.18
CA SER A 52 -6.37 -7.28 5.98
C SER A 52 -6.07 -6.38 7.18
N GLN A 53 -6.21 -6.88 8.42
CA GLN A 53 -5.89 -6.12 9.63
C GLN A 53 -4.40 -5.82 9.77
N PHE A 54 -3.53 -6.75 9.39
CA PHE A 54 -2.08 -6.51 9.39
C PHE A 54 -1.69 -5.42 8.38
N ALA A 55 -2.25 -5.46 7.16
CA ALA A 55 -2.01 -4.44 6.16
C ALA A 55 -2.50 -3.05 6.63
N PHE A 56 -3.68 -2.97 7.24
CA PHE A 56 -4.22 -1.73 7.79
C PHE A 56 -3.35 -1.16 8.91
N MET A 57 -2.96 -2.01 9.87
CA MET A 57 -2.10 -1.62 10.99
C MET A 57 -0.73 -1.12 10.51
N GLU A 58 -0.08 -1.85 9.59
CA GLU A 58 1.23 -1.44 9.06
C GLU A 58 1.14 -0.13 8.28
N THR A 59 0.03 0.10 7.56
CA THR A 59 -0.21 1.36 6.84
C THR A 59 -0.28 2.54 7.79
N ILE A 60 -1.03 2.42 8.90
CA ILE A 60 -1.13 3.49 9.91
C ILE A 60 0.22 3.72 10.59
N VAL A 61 0.87 2.65 11.04
CA VAL A 61 2.16 2.77 11.74
C VAL A 61 3.21 3.39 10.84
N THR A 62 3.25 3.01 9.57
CA THR A 62 4.20 3.55 8.58
C THR A 62 3.91 5.02 8.29
N ALA A 63 2.66 5.39 8.00
CA ALA A 63 2.27 6.77 7.73
C ALA A 63 2.65 7.73 8.87
N VAL A 64 2.43 7.33 10.13
CA VAL A 64 2.79 8.16 11.29
C VAL A 64 4.30 8.17 11.56
N THR A 65 4.99 7.06 11.31
CA THR A 65 6.46 6.99 11.48
C THR A 65 7.18 7.82 10.42
N ASP A 66 6.63 7.92 9.22
CA ASP A 66 7.18 8.71 8.12
C ASP A 66 7.04 10.22 8.36
N GLU A 67 5.98 10.66 9.04
CA GLU A 67 5.80 12.06 9.43
C GLU A 67 6.78 12.49 10.55
N PHE A 68 7.09 11.59 11.49
CA PHE A 68 7.96 11.89 12.65
C PHE A 68 9.16 10.93 12.75
N PRO A 69 10.08 10.95 11.78
CA PRO A 69 11.12 9.93 11.65
C PRO A 69 12.14 9.97 12.80
N TYR A 70 12.41 11.15 13.37
CA TYR A 70 13.43 11.32 14.42
C TYR A 70 13.01 10.70 15.76
N TYR A 71 11.74 10.81 16.14
CA TYR A 71 11.25 10.37 17.45
C TYR A 71 10.66 8.95 17.43
N LEU A 72 10.00 8.55 16.33
CA LEU A 72 9.22 7.31 16.28
C LEU A 72 9.97 6.10 15.69
N ARG A 73 10.96 6.29 14.80
CA ARG A 73 11.74 5.18 14.23
C ARG A 73 12.42 4.27 15.27
N PRO A 74 13.11 4.78 16.31
CA PRO A 74 13.77 3.90 17.29
C PRO A 74 12.78 3.16 18.21
N LYS A 75 11.51 3.60 18.27
CA LYS A 75 10.47 3.06 19.16
C LYS A 75 9.27 2.47 18.40
N LYS A 76 9.42 2.14 17.11
CA LYS A 76 8.34 1.65 16.23
C LYS A 76 7.54 0.50 16.87
N ALA A 77 8.22 -0.46 17.50
CA ALA A 77 7.58 -1.60 18.15
C ALA A 77 6.70 -1.19 19.35
N SER A 78 7.19 -0.29 20.21
CA SER A 78 6.41 0.21 21.36
C SER A 78 5.22 1.06 20.89
N PHE A 79 5.40 1.85 19.83
CA PHE A 79 4.33 2.68 19.27
C PHE A 79 3.20 1.83 18.66
N SER A 80 3.56 0.81 17.88
CA SER A 80 2.60 -0.15 17.33
C SER A 80 1.80 -0.87 18.43
N ALA A 81 2.46 -1.27 19.52
CA ALA A 81 1.78 -1.88 20.67
C ALA A 81 0.75 -0.93 21.32
N VAL A 82 1.09 0.36 21.47
CA VAL A 82 0.17 1.36 22.01
C VAL A 82 -1.06 1.55 21.12
N ILE A 83 -0.87 1.63 19.80
CA ILE A 83 -1.98 1.72 18.85
C ILE A 83 -2.86 0.47 18.94
N CYS A 84 -2.26 -0.72 18.99
CA CYS A 84 -3.01 -1.98 19.10
C CYS A 84 -3.87 -2.02 20.37
N ILE A 85 -3.32 -1.59 21.52
CA ILE A 85 -4.06 -1.50 22.78
C ILE A 85 -5.21 -0.48 22.67
N ALA A 86 -4.97 0.68 22.06
CA ALA A 86 -6.00 1.70 21.87
C ALA A 86 -7.13 1.20 20.95
N LEU A 87 -6.79 0.52 19.86
CA LEU A 87 -7.76 -0.09 18.94
C LEU A 87 -8.54 -1.24 19.61
N PHE A 88 -7.89 -2.04 20.46
CA PHE A 88 -8.56 -3.06 21.25
C PHE A 88 -9.61 -2.47 22.20
N LEU A 89 -9.27 -1.38 22.89
CA LEU A 89 -10.20 -0.68 23.78
C LEU A 89 -11.39 -0.08 23.03
N MET A 90 -11.15 0.51 21.84
CA MET A 90 -12.22 0.98 20.96
C MET A 90 -13.08 -0.19 20.44
N GLY A 91 -12.46 -1.32 20.09
CA GLY A 91 -13.14 -2.52 19.60
C GLY A 91 -14.06 -3.18 20.63
N LEU A 92 -13.82 -2.99 21.94
CA LEU A 92 -14.69 -3.53 22.99
C LEU A 92 -16.15 -3.08 22.85
N ILE A 93 -16.41 -1.88 22.31
CA ILE A 93 -17.79 -1.40 22.10
C ILE A 93 -18.57 -2.29 21.13
N LEU A 94 -17.89 -2.91 20.17
CA LEU A 94 -18.46 -3.83 19.17
C LEU A 94 -18.76 -5.22 19.75
N THR A 95 -18.22 -5.55 20.92
CA THR A 95 -18.47 -6.83 21.61
C THR A 95 -19.62 -6.78 22.61
N THR A 96 -20.25 -5.62 22.79
CA THR A 96 -21.42 -5.46 23.66
C THR A 96 -22.66 -6.14 23.07
N GLU A 97 -23.72 -6.36 23.86
CA GLU A 97 -25.01 -6.93 23.41
C GLU A 97 -25.61 -6.17 22.21
N GLY A 98 -25.35 -4.86 22.11
CA GLY A 98 -25.75 -4.01 21.00
C GLY A 98 -24.71 -3.90 19.87
N GLY A 99 -23.65 -4.69 19.90
CA GLY A 99 -22.48 -4.56 19.03
C GLY A 99 -22.80 -4.67 17.54
N MET A 100 -23.79 -5.49 17.17
CA MET A 100 -24.25 -5.60 15.77
C MET A 100 -24.81 -4.29 15.22
N TYR A 101 -25.46 -3.46 16.04
CA TYR A 101 -25.94 -2.14 15.60
C TYR A 101 -24.77 -1.19 15.33
N TRP A 102 -23.77 -1.19 16.23
CA TRP A 102 -22.55 -0.42 16.03
C TRP A 102 -21.76 -0.87 14.81
N LEU A 103 -21.66 -2.18 14.58
CA LEU A 103 -20.97 -2.75 13.41
C LEU A 103 -21.63 -2.29 12.11
N VAL A 104 -22.94 -2.42 11.98
CA VAL A 104 -23.68 -1.99 10.77
C VAL A 104 -23.54 -0.47 10.57
N LEU A 105 -23.65 0.31 11.64
CA LEU A 105 -23.50 1.77 11.55
C LEU A 105 -22.08 2.17 11.12
N LEU A 106 -21.04 1.51 11.63
CA LEU A 106 -19.66 1.76 11.19
C LEU A 106 -19.44 1.28 9.75
N ASP A 107 -19.96 0.12 9.35
CA ASP A 107 -19.80 -0.41 7.99
C ASP A 107 -20.42 0.53 6.94
N ASP A 108 -21.64 1.01 7.19
CA ASP A 108 -22.36 1.91 6.27
C ASP A 108 -21.75 3.32 6.20
N TYR A 109 -21.27 3.87 7.34
CA TYR A 109 -20.84 5.27 7.41
C TYR A 109 -19.32 5.50 7.37
N SER A 110 -18.48 4.53 7.76
CA SER A 110 -17.02 4.75 7.84
C SER A 110 -16.35 4.84 6.46
N ALA A 111 -16.73 3.94 5.55
CA ALA A 111 -16.08 3.77 4.25
C ALA A 111 -16.93 4.26 3.07
N GLY A 112 -18.13 4.78 3.33
CA GLY A 112 -19.07 5.23 2.30
C GLY A 112 -18.62 6.52 1.62
N PHE A 113 -19.33 7.62 1.88
CA PHE A 113 -19.12 8.88 1.16
C PHE A 113 -17.75 9.52 1.41
N GLY A 114 -17.21 9.42 2.63
CA GLY A 114 -15.95 10.05 3.01
C GLY A 114 -14.75 9.56 2.19
N LEU A 115 -14.57 8.24 2.07
CA LEU A 115 -13.51 7.66 1.26
C LEU A 115 -13.66 8.00 -0.22
N MET A 116 -14.90 8.04 -0.74
CA MET A 116 -15.15 8.40 -2.14
C MET A 116 -14.67 9.83 -2.46
N VAL A 117 -14.94 10.79 -1.56
CA VAL A 117 -14.48 12.18 -1.72
C VAL A 117 -12.95 12.26 -1.66
N VAL A 118 -12.31 11.54 -0.74
CA VAL A 118 -10.84 11.51 -0.63
C VAL A 118 -10.22 10.96 -1.91
N VAL A 119 -10.71 9.83 -2.43
CA VAL A 119 -10.17 9.21 -3.66
C VAL A 119 -10.32 10.14 -4.87
N ILE A 120 -11.50 10.74 -5.05
CA ILE A 120 -11.74 11.68 -6.16
C ILE A 120 -10.79 12.87 -6.07
N THR A 121 -10.63 13.44 -4.87
CA THR A 121 -9.75 14.60 -4.65
C THR A 121 -8.30 14.24 -4.93
N THR A 122 -7.82 13.10 -4.43
CA THR A 122 -6.45 12.63 -4.67
C THR A 122 -6.20 12.39 -6.16
N CYS A 123 -7.14 11.79 -6.90
CA CYS A 123 -7.00 11.60 -8.35
C CYS A 123 -6.95 12.93 -9.12
N LEU A 124 -7.75 13.93 -8.72
CA LEU A 124 -7.72 15.27 -9.32
C LEU A 124 -6.39 15.98 -9.04
N VAL A 125 -5.90 15.94 -7.80
CA VAL A 125 -4.62 16.55 -7.40
C VAL A 125 -3.46 15.90 -8.16
N VAL A 126 -3.40 14.57 -8.21
CA VAL A 126 -2.33 13.85 -8.92
C VAL A 126 -2.34 14.20 -10.41
N THR A 127 -3.52 14.17 -11.04
CA THR A 127 -3.63 14.41 -12.49
C THR A 127 -3.39 15.86 -12.88
N ARG A 128 -3.84 16.83 -12.07
CA ARG A 128 -3.81 18.26 -12.44
C ARG A 128 -2.65 19.04 -11.87
N VAL A 129 -2.10 18.62 -10.73
CA VAL A 129 -1.01 19.35 -10.06
C VAL A 129 0.31 18.60 -10.20
N TYR A 130 0.31 17.30 -9.89
CA TYR A 130 1.55 16.53 -9.85
C TYR A 130 2.05 16.13 -11.25
N VAL A 131 1.19 15.56 -12.11
CA VAL A 131 1.58 15.11 -13.47
C VAL A 131 2.12 16.26 -14.35
N PRO A 132 1.56 17.48 -14.35
CA PRO A 132 2.13 18.56 -15.15
C PRO A 132 3.45 19.11 -14.61
N ARG A 133 3.67 19.10 -13.29
CA ARG A 133 4.92 19.60 -12.68
C ARG A 133 6.06 18.60 -12.77
N GLU A 134 5.80 17.33 -12.52
CA GLU A 134 6.83 16.29 -12.39
C GLU A 134 6.67 15.14 -13.40
N GLY A 135 5.85 15.34 -14.44
CA GLY A 135 5.55 14.33 -15.46
C GLY A 135 6.79 13.78 -16.16
N TRP A 136 7.84 14.59 -16.33
CA TRP A 136 9.11 14.13 -16.91
C TRP A 136 9.82 13.11 -16.00
N ARG A 137 9.78 13.28 -14.67
CA ARG A 137 10.36 12.32 -13.70
C ARG A 137 9.58 11.01 -13.68
N VAL A 138 8.25 11.10 -13.73
CA VAL A 138 7.36 9.92 -13.77
C VAL A 138 7.54 9.17 -15.09
N GLN A 139 7.71 9.87 -16.21
CA GLN A 139 7.96 9.28 -17.52
C GLN A 139 9.36 8.65 -17.61
N GLN A 140 10.34 9.19 -16.90
CA GLN A 140 11.69 8.61 -16.80
C GLN A 140 11.73 7.36 -15.90
N ALA A 141 10.91 7.31 -14.84
CA ALA A 141 10.75 6.13 -13.97
C ALA A 141 9.88 5.02 -14.58
N SER A 142 8.92 5.37 -15.45
CA SER A 142 8.00 4.42 -16.10
C SER A 142 8.48 3.94 -17.46
N ARG A 143 9.54 4.57 -18.01
CA ARG A 143 10.26 3.99 -19.15
C ARG A 143 10.71 2.60 -18.71
N PRO A 144 10.38 1.52 -19.45
CA PRO A 144 11.07 0.26 -19.21
C PRO A 144 12.55 0.62 -19.29
N ALA A 145 13.31 0.33 -18.23
CA ALA A 145 14.75 0.53 -18.23
C ALA A 145 15.32 -0.37 -19.33
N MET A 146 15.33 0.15 -20.56
CA MET A 146 16.02 -0.45 -21.70
C MET A 146 17.53 -0.22 -21.57
N ASP A 147 17.93 0.49 -20.51
CA ASP A 147 19.29 0.62 -19.97
C ASP A 147 19.67 -0.50 -18.98
N TRP A 148 19.17 -1.72 -19.17
CA TRP A 148 20.03 -2.90 -18.90
C TRP A 148 21.17 -3.01 -19.95
N GLY A 149 21.54 -1.90 -20.59
CA GLY A 149 22.74 -1.71 -21.38
C GLY A 149 24.01 -1.80 -20.53
N PRO A 150 25.17 -1.39 -21.05
CA PRO A 150 26.47 -2.08 -21.06
C PRO A 150 27.03 -2.62 -19.73
N SER A 151 26.45 -2.29 -18.58
CA SER A 151 26.78 -2.79 -17.24
C SER A 151 26.79 -4.33 -17.12
N LEU A 152 25.96 -5.04 -17.90
CA LEU A 152 25.98 -6.52 -17.96
C LEU A 152 27.03 -7.07 -18.95
N GLU A 153 27.33 -6.35 -20.05
CA GLU A 153 28.39 -6.75 -21.00
C GLU A 153 29.79 -6.41 -20.48
N GLU A 154 29.94 -5.30 -19.77
CA GLU A 154 31.17 -4.83 -19.13
C GLU A 154 31.65 -5.81 -18.05
N ASN A 155 30.73 -6.34 -17.25
CA ASN A 155 31.03 -7.37 -16.25
C ASN A 155 31.37 -8.74 -16.90
N ARG A 156 30.95 -8.95 -18.15
CA ARG A 156 31.19 -10.20 -18.90
C ARG A 156 32.45 -10.16 -19.78
N THR A 157 32.87 -8.97 -20.22
CA THR A 157 33.93 -8.78 -21.22
C THR A 157 35.07 -7.86 -20.77
N GLY A 158 34.91 -7.13 -19.65
CA GLY A 158 35.95 -6.25 -19.08
C GLY A 158 36.27 -5.01 -19.91
N MET A 159 35.44 -4.63 -20.89
CA MET A 159 35.65 -3.46 -21.75
C MET A 159 34.50 -2.47 -21.61
N TYR A 160 34.83 -1.20 -21.37
CA TYR A 160 33.87 -0.09 -21.37
C TYR A 160 33.41 0.20 -22.81
N VAL A 161 32.11 0.14 -23.08
CA VAL A 161 31.55 0.47 -24.40
C VAL A 161 31.30 1.98 -24.47
N ALA A 162 31.76 2.62 -25.55
CA ALA A 162 31.51 4.04 -25.79
C ALA A 162 30.01 4.31 -25.97
N SER A 163 29.49 5.27 -25.19
CA SER A 163 28.09 5.71 -25.22
C SER A 163 27.62 6.06 -26.64
N LEU A 164 26.46 5.54 -27.03
CA LEU A 164 25.87 5.74 -28.36
C LEU A 164 25.67 7.24 -28.67
N ALA A 165 26.14 7.67 -29.83
CA ALA A 165 25.91 9.02 -30.34
C ALA A 165 24.40 9.25 -30.60
N GLY A 166 23.76 10.09 -29.77
CA GLY A 166 22.39 10.54 -30.04
C GLY A 166 21.54 10.99 -28.85
N SER A 167 21.93 10.73 -27.60
CA SER A 167 21.16 11.20 -26.43
C SER A 167 21.61 12.60 -26.01
N GLN A 168 20.95 13.65 -26.53
CA GLN A 168 21.00 14.98 -25.93
C GLN A 168 20.14 14.98 -24.66
N SER A 169 20.70 14.52 -23.54
CA SER A 169 20.25 14.92 -22.20
C SER A 169 20.99 16.19 -21.79
N PRO A 170 20.32 17.24 -21.27
CA PRO A 170 21.03 18.40 -20.75
C PRO A 170 21.78 18.01 -19.48
N LYS A 171 23.11 18.05 -19.54
CA LYS A 171 24.14 17.75 -18.51
C LYS A 171 24.01 16.35 -17.84
N PRO A 172 25.06 15.50 -17.89
CA PRO A 172 25.01 14.17 -17.27
C PRO A 172 24.95 14.28 -15.74
N LEU A 173 23.93 13.69 -15.11
CA LEU A 173 23.88 13.51 -13.66
C LEU A 173 25.03 12.58 -13.24
N MET A 174 25.98 13.09 -12.45
CA MET A 174 27.03 12.26 -11.86
C MET A 174 26.43 11.39 -10.75
N VAL A 175 26.40 10.07 -10.97
CA VAL A 175 25.87 9.12 -9.99
C VAL A 175 27.05 8.51 -9.23
N HIS A 176 27.16 8.84 -7.94
CA HIS A 176 28.18 8.25 -7.07
C HIS A 176 27.68 6.93 -6.46
N MET A 177 28.39 5.84 -6.73
CA MET A 177 28.18 4.58 -6.01
C MET A 177 28.83 4.64 -4.63
N ARG A 178 28.05 4.55 -3.56
CA ARG A 178 28.57 4.29 -2.22
C ARG A 178 27.97 2.99 -1.67
N LYS A 179 28.85 2.03 -1.36
CA LYS A 179 28.46 0.72 -0.84
C LYS A 179 28.21 0.83 0.67
N TYR A 180 26.95 0.73 1.10
CA TYR A 180 26.61 0.55 2.52
C TYR A 180 26.06 -0.85 2.75
N GLY A 181 26.72 -1.62 3.62
CA GLY A 181 26.15 -2.83 4.21
C GLY A 181 25.57 -3.87 3.24
N GLY A 182 26.12 -4.01 2.03
CA GLY A 182 25.69 -5.04 1.07
C GLY A 182 24.54 -4.65 0.14
N ILE A 183 24.00 -3.43 0.22
CA ILE A 183 22.99 -2.91 -0.72
C ILE A 183 23.64 -1.79 -1.55
N THR A 184 23.67 -1.95 -2.88
CA THR A 184 24.07 -0.89 -3.81
C THR A 184 22.87 0.03 -4.04
N SER A 185 22.87 1.21 -3.42
CA SER A 185 21.85 2.24 -3.63
C SER A 185 22.43 3.35 -4.50
N TYR A 186 21.66 3.78 -5.50
CA TYR A 186 21.99 4.93 -6.35
C TYR A 186 21.44 6.19 -5.68
N GLU A 187 22.31 7.11 -5.29
CA GLU A 187 21.91 8.40 -4.72
C GLU A 187 22.18 9.48 -5.77
N ASN A 188 21.12 10.09 -6.31
CA ASN A 188 21.23 11.19 -7.24
C ASN A 188 21.43 12.49 -6.44
N THR A 189 22.64 13.05 -6.46
CA THR A 189 22.94 14.30 -5.78
C THR A 189 22.41 15.47 -6.62
N ALA A 190 21.11 15.76 -6.50
CA ALA A 190 20.48 16.90 -7.16
C ALA A 190 20.83 18.26 -6.51
N ILE A 191 21.32 18.23 -5.27
CA ILE A 191 21.50 19.41 -4.41
C ILE A 191 22.68 20.30 -4.86
N GLU A 192 23.72 19.75 -5.49
CA GLU A 192 24.85 20.55 -5.99
C GLU A 192 24.47 21.34 -7.26
N VAL A 193 23.57 20.80 -8.08
CA VAL A 193 23.16 21.40 -9.37
C VAL A 193 22.16 22.56 -9.16
N ASP A 194 21.25 22.43 -8.19
CA ASP A 194 20.33 23.54 -7.86
C ASP A 194 21.11 24.76 -7.31
N ARG A 195 22.23 24.55 -6.60
CA ARG A 195 23.11 25.63 -6.13
C ARG A 195 23.89 26.30 -7.28
N GLU A 196 24.39 25.53 -8.23
CA GLU A 196 25.06 26.07 -9.43
C GLU A 196 24.08 26.84 -10.33
N ILE A 197 22.80 26.43 -10.38
CA ILE A 197 21.76 27.15 -11.12
C ILE A 197 21.38 28.46 -10.40
N GLU A 198 21.25 28.47 -9.07
CA GLU A 198 21.06 29.70 -8.29
C GLU A 198 22.25 30.67 -8.46
N GLU A 199 23.48 30.16 -8.49
CA GLU A 199 24.69 30.98 -8.72
C GLU A 199 24.78 31.52 -10.17
N GLU A 200 24.43 30.72 -11.20
CA GLU A 200 24.35 31.19 -12.60
C GLU A 200 23.21 32.21 -12.81
N GLU A 201 22.10 32.11 -12.07
CA GLU A 201 20.98 33.06 -12.14
C GLU A 201 21.32 34.39 -11.46
N GLU A 202 22.05 34.38 -10.34
CA GLU A 202 22.57 35.58 -9.66
C GLU A 202 23.62 36.33 -10.49
N GLU A 203 24.53 35.61 -11.17
CA GLU A 203 25.57 36.22 -12.01
C GLU A 203 25.00 36.84 -13.30
N SER A 204 23.82 36.38 -13.75
CA SER A 204 23.10 36.95 -14.89
C SER A 204 22.26 38.20 -14.57
N MET A 205 22.04 38.48 -13.28
CA MET A 205 21.26 39.63 -12.79
C MET A 205 22.12 40.81 -12.31
N MET A 206 23.46 40.67 -12.29
CA MET A 206 24.44 41.75 -12.06
C MET A 206 25.06 42.28 -13.37
#